data_AF-A0A821LQG5-F1
#
_entry.id   AF-A0A821LQG5-F1
#
_cell.length_a   1.000
_cell.length_b   1.000
_cell.length_c   1.000
_cell.angle_alpha   90.00
_cell.angle_beta   90.00
_cell.angle_gamma   90.00
#
_symmetry.space_group_name_H-M   'P 1'
#
loop_
_entity.id
_entity.type
_entity.pdbx_description
1 polymer ?
#
loop_
_entity_poly.entity_id
_entity_poly.type
_entity_poly.pdbx_seq_one_letter_code
_entity_poly.pdbx_strand_id
1 'polypeptide(L)'
;MNSIRLTTLIIALLFTIGTIQGKPVSPSLNNLKDNIKYLLNILGIENEYVRFLSYMKLYPPENIKMKALYNDLFSFDSFISDLTEVYAKYYTLDDIIQLINFYSSPLGKKANQVTHALDKEMEDLMLNKISDYIFTLTENGINIRLPQIPQ
;
A
#
# COMPACT_ATOMS: atom_id res chain seq x y z
N MET A 1 12.95 -7.62 12.37
CA MET A 1 11.95 -8.01 11.36
C MET A 1 11.41 -6.76 10.63
N ASN A 2 12.28 -5.88 10.10
CA ASN A 2 11.90 -4.51 9.72
C ASN A 2 12.65 -4.00 8.45
N SER A 3 12.61 -4.72 7.32
CA SER A 3 13.13 -4.14 6.06
C SER A 3 12.37 -4.52 4.78
N ILE A 4 11.29 -5.30 4.84
CA ILE A 4 10.59 -5.76 3.62
C ILE A 4 9.31 -4.96 3.32
N ARG A 5 8.78 -4.20 4.29
CA ARG A 5 7.45 -3.56 4.18
C ARG A 5 7.33 -2.37 3.22
N LEU A 6 8.39 -1.97 2.52
CA LEU A 6 8.33 -0.85 1.57
C LEU A 6 8.23 -1.29 0.09
N THR A 7 8.27 -2.58 -0.22
CA THR A 7 8.29 -3.05 -1.63
C THR A 7 6.96 -3.60 -2.13
N THR A 8 5.99 -3.88 -1.27
CA THR A 8 4.67 -4.41 -1.67
C THR A 8 3.66 -3.30 -2.00
N LEU A 9 4.06 -2.28 -2.77
CA LEU A 9 3.11 -1.37 -3.43
C LEU A 9 3.24 -1.37 -4.96
N ILE A 10 4.02 -2.31 -5.50
CA ILE A 10 4.22 -2.48 -6.94
C ILE A 10 4.11 -3.97 -7.22
N ILE A 11 2.95 -4.41 -7.71
CA ILE A 11 2.84 -5.40 -8.80
C ILE A 11 1.47 -5.18 -9.43
N ALA A 12 1.53 -4.66 -10.66
CA ALA A 12 0.42 -4.63 -11.59
C ALA A 12 -0.09 -6.06 -11.83
N LEU A 13 -1.41 -6.22 -11.91
CA LEU A 13 -1.98 -7.41 -12.53
C LEU A 13 -3.20 -7.04 -13.37
N LEU A 14 -2.89 -6.93 -14.66
CA LEU A 14 -3.79 -7.11 -15.79
C LEU A 14 -4.62 -8.38 -15.60
N PHE A 15 -5.94 -8.28 -15.65
CA PHE A 15 -6.81 -9.24 -16.36
C PHE A 15 -8.17 -8.60 -16.66
N THR A 16 -8.54 -8.64 -17.93
CA THR A 16 -9.87 -8.30 -18.45
C THR A 16 -10.89 -9.39 -18.10
N ILE A 17 -12.10 -8.99 -17.69
CA ILE A 17 -13.41 -9.23 -18.34
C ILE A 17 -14.51 -8.80 -17.37
N GLY A 18 -15.53 -8.15 -17.92
CA GLY A 18 -16.53 -7.39 -17.20
C GLY A 18 -17.63 -8.18 -16.48
N THR A 19 -18.28 -7.49 -15.55
CA THR A 19 -19.72 -7.18 -15.61
C THR A 19 -20.03 -6.06 -14.60
N ILE A 20 -20.88 -5.14 -15.02
CA ILE A 20 -21.25 -3.89 -14.35
C ILE A 20 -22.22 -4.19 -13.21
N GLN A 21 -22.04 -3.57 -12.03
CA GLN A 21 -23.15 -3.06 -11.23
C GLN A 21 -22.68 -2.01 -10.20
N GLY A 22 -23.27 -0.80 -10.31
CA GLY A 22 -23.29 0.26 -9.30
C GLY A 22 -21.97 0.96 -8.98
N LYS A 23 -21.51 1.87 -9.86
CA LYS A 23 -20.34 2.74 -9.60
C LYS A 23 -20.71 3.89 -8.65
N PRO A 24 -19.84 4.26 -7.70
CA PRO A 24 -19.86 5.59 -7.11
C PRO A 24 -19.58 6.63 -8.22
N VAL A 25 -20.10 7.85 -8.08
CA VAL A 25 -20.02 8.89 -9.12
C VAL A 25 -18.55 9.23 -9.42
N SER A 26 -18.14 9.00 -10.67
CA SER A 26 -16.82 9.38 -11.19
C SER A 26 -16.65 10.90 -11.18
N PRO A 27 -15.49 11.46 -10.78
CA PRO A 27 -15.17 12.87 -11.01
C PRO A 27 -15.06 13.18 -12.52
N SER A 28 -14.93 14.46 -12.87
CA SER A 28 -14.97 14.93 -14.28
C SER A 28 -14.15 14.01 -15.20
N LEU A 29 -14.80 13.53 -16.26
CA LEU A 29 -14.29 12.44 -17.10
C LEU A 29 -12.91 12.74 -17.74
N ASN A 30 -12.46 14.00 -17.71
CA ASN A 30 -11.32 14.50 -18.48
C ASN A 30 -10.12 14.95 -17.64
N ASN A 31 -10.15 14.81 -16.30
CA ASN A 31 -9.02 15.23 -15.44
C ASN A 31 -8.30 14.03 -14.83
N LEU A 32 -7.05 13.80 -15.25
CA LEU A 32 -6.18 12.74 -14.73
C LEU A 32 -6.00 12.82 -13.21
N LYS A 33 -5.69 14.01 -12.67
CA LYS A 33 -5.36 14.18 -11.24
C LYS A 33 -6.58 13.92 -10.36
N ASP A 34 -7.76 14.35 -10.78
CA ASP A 34 -8.99 14.10 -10.02
C ASP A 34 -9.35 12.60 -10.01
N ASN A 35 -9.17 11.92 -11.15
CA ASN A 35 -9.38 10.48 -11.24
C ASN A 35 -8.36 9.69 -10.40
N ILE A 36 -7.10 10.11 -10.36
CA ILE A 36 -6.09 9.50 -9.47
C ILE A 36 -6.51 9.64 -8.00
N LYS A 37 -6.88 10.85 -7.56
CA LYS A 37 -7.36 11.08 -6.18
C LYS A 37 -8.55 10.17 -5.84
N TYR A 38 -9.47 10.02 -6.78
CA TYR A 38 -10.62 9.15 -6.63
C TYR A 38 -10.23 7.66 -6.54
N LEU A 39 -9.29 7.20 -7.37
CA LEU A 39 -8.72 5.85 -7.27
C LEU A 39 -8.09 5.61 -5.89
N LEU A 40 -7.23 6.52 -5.43
CA LEU A 40 -6.56 6.41 -4.13
C LEU A 40 -7.57 6.34 -2.97
N ASN A 41 -8.70 7.05 -3.08
CA ASN A 41 -9.78 6.97 -2.11
C ASN A 41 -10.47 5.59 -2.11
N ILE A 42 -10.79 5.04 -3.29
CA ILE A 42 -11.38 3.68 -3.40
C ILE A 42 -10.44 2.61 -2.82
N LEU A 43 -9.13 2.79 -3.01
CA LEU A 43 -8.13 1.89 -2.45
C LEU A 43 -7.99 2.00 -0.92
N GLY A 44 -8.54 3.05 -0.30
CA GLY A 44 -8.50 3.23 1.15
C GLY A 44 -7.15 3.72 1.68
N ILE A 45 -6.39 4.44 0.85
CA ILE A 45 -5.03 4.92 1.17
C ILE A 45 -4.98 5.79 2.43
N GLU A 46 -6.07 6.47 2.80
CA GLU A 46 -6.16 7.22 4.05
C GLU A 46 -5.94 6.33 5.29
N ASN A 47 -6.57 5.16 5.33
CA ASN A 47 -6.43 4.23 6.44
C ASN A 47 -4.99 3.71 6.55
N GLU A 48 -4.37 3.44 5.40
CA GLU A 48 -2.98 3.01 5.29
C GLU A 48 -2.02 4.10 5.78
N TYR A 49 -2.26 5.34 5.37
CA TYR A 49 -1.48 6.50 5.78
C TYR A 49 -1.54 6.73 7.29
N VAL A 50 -2.75 6.74 7.88
CA VAL A 50 -2.94 6.91 9.33
C VAL A 50 -2.29 5.76 10.11
N ARG A 51 -2.41 4.53 9.61
CA ARG A 51 -1.75 3.36 10.21
C ARG A 51 -0.22 3.50 10.18
N PHE A 52 0.33 3.99 9.08
CA PHE A 52 1.76 4.24 8.94
C PHE A 52 2.26 5.30 9.94
N LEU A 53 1.58 6.45 10.05
CA LEU A 53 1.93 7.48 11.03
C LEU A 53 1.87 6.94 12.47
N SER A 54 0.84 6.15 12.79
CA SER A 54 0.67 5.53 14.12
C SER A 54 1.79 4.55 14.42
N TYR A 55 2.18 3.71 13.45
CA TYR A 55 3.29 2.77 13.58
C TYR A 55 4.62 3.48 13.84
N MET A 56 4.87 4.57 13.12
CA MET A 56 6.06 5.42 13.31
C MET A 56 5.98 6.29 14.57
N LYS A 57 4.87 6.26 15.30
CA LYS A 57 4.58 7.11 16.47
C LYS A 57 4.67 8.61 16.14
N LEU A 58 4.27 8.99 14.93
CA LEU A 58 4.27 10.37 14.45
C LEU A 58 2.89 11.01 14.69
N TYR A 59 2.74 11.67 15.83
CA TYR A 59 1.52 12.36 16.23
C TYR A 59 1.68 13.87 16.18
N PRO A 60 0.60 14.64 15.96
CA PRO A 60 0.65 16.08 16.02
C PRO A 60 1.17 16.53 17.40
N PRO A 61 2.23 17.35 17.46
CA PRO A 61 2.75 17.84 18.74
C PRO A 61 1.82 18.90 19.34
N GLU A 62 1.85 19.06 20.66
CA GLU A 62 1.05 20.08 21.36
C GLU A 62 1.55 21.51 21.09
N ASN A 63 2.85 21.66 20.84
CA ASN A 63 3.45 22.96 20.52
C ASN A 63 2.93 23.50 19.18
N ILE A 64 2.34 24.71 19.20
CA ILE A 64 1.68 25.32 18.04
C ILE A 64 2.60 25.44 16.80
N LYS A 65 3.87 25.84 16.97
CA LYS A 65 4.81 25.99 15.84
C LYS A 65 5.17 24.63 15.23
N MET A 66 5.41 23.63 16.08
CA MET A 66 5.70 22.27 15.62
C MET A 66 4.45 21.60 15.02
N LYS A 67 3.24 21.95 15.48
CA LYS A 67 1.99 21.47 14.91
C LYS A 67 1.75 22.01 13.51
N ALA A 68 2.10 23.28 13.27
CA ALA A 68 2.06 23.85 11.93
C ALA A 68 3.01 23.11 10.97
N LEU A 69 4.25 22.86 11.39
CA LEU A 69 5.21 22.06 10.61
C LEU A 69 4.73 20.62 10.39
N TYR A 70 4.15 19.99 11.42
CA TYR A 70 3.56 18.66 11.28
C TYR A 70 2.46 18.64 10.23
N ASN A 71 1.55 19.61 10.24
CA ASN A 71 0.47 19.68 9.25
C ASN A 71 1.00 19.92 7.83
N ASP A 72 2.07 20.70 7.69
CA ASP A 72 2.71 20.95 6.39
C ASP A 72 3.31 19.66 5.79
N LEU A 73 4.02 18.89 6.63
CA LEU A 73 4.74 17.69 6.19
C LEU A 73 3.91 16.40 6.18
N PHE A 74 2.92 16.30 7.08
CA PHE A 74 2.20 15.06 7.35
C PHE A 74 0.68 15.19 7.20
N SER A 75 0.15 16.29 6.65
CA SER A 75 -1.26 16.30 6.27
C SER A 75 -1.53 15.27 5.17
N PHE A 76 -2.69 14.62 5.27
CA PHE A 76 -3.14 13.68 4.26
C PHE A 76 -3.33 14.36 2.89
N ASP A 77 -3.76 15.62 2.88
CA ASP A 77 -3.89 16.41 1.65
C ASP A 77 -2.56 16.60 0.93
N SER A 78 -1.49 16.93 1.67
CA SER A 78 -0.13 17.06 1.13
C SER A 78 0.35 15.71 0.56
N PHE A 79 0.19 14.64 1.34
CA PHE A 79 0.56 13.28 0.93
C PHE A 79 -0.19 12.82 -0.33
N ILE A 80 -1.50 13.03 -0.41
CA ILE A 80 -2.31 12.66 -1.59
C ILE A 80 -1.92 13.51 -2.80
N SER A 81 -1.61 14.78 -2.61
CA SER A 81 -1.12 15.64 -3.70
C SER A 81 0.17 15.07 -4.29
N ASP A 82 1.16 14.77 -3.45
CA ASP A 82 2.44 14.21 -3.87
C ASP A 82 2.27 12.84 -4.54
N LEU A 83 1.46 11.96 -3.95
CA LEU A 83 1.17 10.64 -4.51
C LEU A 83 0.43 10.75 -5.85
N THR A 84 -0.42 11.75 -6.02
CA THR A 84 -1.10 12.03 -7.29
C THR A 84 -0.09 12.38 -8.38
N GLU A 85 0.91 13.22 -8.07
CA GLU A 85 1.98 13.53 -9.02
C GLU A 85 2.83 12.30 -9.36
N VAL A 86 3.04 11.39 -8.40
CA VAL A 86 3.74 10.12 -8.67
C VAL A 86 2.95 9.26 -9.67
N TYR A 87 1.66 9.05 -9.45
CA TYR A 87 0.83 8.26 -10.37
C TYR A 87 0.75 8.90 -11.77
N ALA A 88 0.64 10.23 -11.85
CA ALA A 88 0.57 10.95 -13.12
C ALA A 88 1.84 10.82 -14.00
N LYS A 89 2.99 10.42 -13.42
CA LYS A 89 4.22 10.13 -14.17
C LYS A 89 4.18 8.81 -14.91
N TYR A 90 3.39 7.85 -14.44
CA TYR A 90 3.44 6.45 -14.91
C TYR A 90 2.15 5.99 -15.58
N TYR A 91 1.03 6.69 -15.34
CA TYR A 91 -0.28 6.27 -15.84
C TYR A 91 -0.94 7.36 -16.68
N THR A 92 -1.58 6.94 -17.77
CA THR A 92 -2.46 7.79 -18.56
C THR A 92 -3.84 7.89 -17.92
N LEU A 93 -4.68 8.81 -18.41
CA LEU A 93 -6.07 8.93 -17.96
C LEU A 93 -6.84 7.62 -18.20
N ASP A 94 -6.65 6.98 -19.35
CA ASP A 94 -7.32 5.72 -19.69
C ASP A 94 -6.90 4.58 -18.76
N ASP A 95 -5.62 4.53 -18.36
CA ASP A 95 -5.14 3.53 -17.39
C ASP A 95 -5.83 3.73 -16.03
N ILE A 96 -5.89 4.97 -15.53
CA ILE A 96 -6.53 5.29 -14.26
C ILE A 96 -8.03 4.97 -14.30
N ILE A 97 -8.73 5.29 -15.39
CA ILE A 97 -10.14 4.94 -15.57
C ILE A 97 -10.33 3.41 -15.53
N GLN A 98 -9.44 2.65 -16.16
CA GLN A 98 -9.49 1.19 -16.12
C GLN A 98 -9.25 0.64 -14.71
N LEU A 99 -8.29 1.20 -13.96
CA LEU A 99 -8.04 0.83 -12.57
C LEU A 99 -9.25 1.13 -11.69
N ILE A 100 -9.86 2.32 -11.83
CA ILE A 100 -11.10 2.68 -11.13
C ILE A 100 -12.19 1.66 -11.42
N ASN A 101 -12.38 1.29 -12.69
CA ASN A 101 -13.39 0.32 -13.10
C ASN A 101 -13.16 -1.05 -12.45
N PHE A 102 -11.90 -1.50 -12.43
CA PHE A 102 -11.51 -2.76 -11.81
C PHE A 102 -11.78 -2.73 -10.30
N TYR A 103 -11.19 -1.79 -9.56
CA TYR A 103 -11.29 -1.72 -8.10
C TYR A 103 -12.71 -1.38 -7.60
N SER A 104 -13.57 -0.83 -8.47
CA SER A 104 -15.00 -0.66 -8.16
C SER A 104 -15.82 -1.95 -8.33
N SER A 105 -15.33 -2.94 -9.09
CA SER A 105 -16.03 -4.20 -9.33
C SER A 105 -16.05 -5.12 -8.10
N PRO A 106 -16.98 -6.10 -8.00
CA PRO A 106 -16.97 -7.08 -6.91
C PRO A 106 -15.64 -7.83 -6.78
N LEU A 107 -15.04 -8.20 -7.92
CA LEU A 107 -13.74 -8.87 -7.94
C LEU A 107 -12.62 -7.94 -7.47
N GLY A 108 -12.57 -6.70 -7.96
CA GLY A 108 -11.54 -5.74 -7.56
C GLY A 108 -11.63 -5.34 -6.09
N LYS A 109 -12.84 -5.21 -5.54
CA LYS A 109 -13.05 -5.03 -4.09
C LYS A 109 -12.54 -6.22 -3.29
N LYS A 110 -12.87 -7.44 -3.72
CA LYS A 110 -12.36 -8.67 -3.10
C LYS A 110 -10.83 -8.71 -3.17
N ALA A 111 -10.25 -8.44 -4.34
CA ALA A 111 -8.80 -8.40 -4.53
C ALA A 111 -8.16 -7.40 -3.55
N ASN A 112 -8.64 -6.15 -3.49
CA ASN A 112 -8.10 -5.15 -2.57
C ASN A 112 -8.18 -5.59 -1.10
N GLN A 113 -9.26 -6.26 -0.69
CA GLN A 113 -9.44 -6.75 0.68
C GLN A 113 -8.54 -7.94 1.02
N VAL A 114 -8.38 -8.90 0.10
CA VAL A 114 -7.67 -10.15 0.39
C VAL A 114 -6.16 -10.06 0.16
N THR A 115 -5.68 -9.13 -0.69
CA THR A 115 -4.24 -8.99 -0.96
C THR A 115 -3.44 -8.82 0.32
N HIS A 116 -3.89 -7.98 1.26
CA HIS A 116 -3.21 -7.82 2.56
C HIS A 116 -3.14 -9.11 3.39
N ALA A 117 -4.18 -9.95 3.34
CA ALA A 117 -4.18 -11.24 4.04
C ALA A 117 -3.24 -12.23 3.36
N LEU A 118 -3.26 -12.28 2.03
CA LEU A 118 -2.37 -13.14 1.23
C LEU A 118 -0.90 -12.76 1.42
N ASP A 119 -0.57 -11.47 1.43
CA ASP A 119 0.80 -10.99 1.66
C ASP A 119 1.31 -11.44 3.04
N LYS A 120 0.46 -11.34 4.06
CA LYS A 120 0.79 -11.79 5.41
C LYS A 120 0.98 -13.31 5.48
N GLU A 121 0.06 -14.08 4.90
CA GLU A 121 0.18 -15.54 4.87
C GLU A 121 1.43 -15.99 4.11
N MET A 122 1.79 -15.28 3.05
CA MET A 122 3.03 -15.52 2.30
C MET A 122 4.28 -15.20 3.12
N GLU A 123 4.29 -14.08 3.87
CA GLU A 123 5.37 -13.73 4.80
C GLU A 123 5.53 -14.80 5.89
N ASP A 124 4.44 -15.20 6.53
CA ASP A 124 4.42 -16.22 7.59
C ASP A 124 4.92 -17.59 7.06
N LEU A 125 4.48 -17.99 5.86
CA LEU A 125 4.95 -19.22 5.22
C LEU A 125 6.45 -19.20 4.95
N MET A 126 6.98 -18.08 4.47
CA MET A 126 8.41 -17.91 4.22
C MET A 126 9.22 -17.95 5.52
N LEU A 127 8.74 -17.29 6.57
CA LEU A 127 9.39 -17.32 7.89
C LEU A 127 9.43 -18.73 8.48
N ASN A 128 8.34 -19.49 8.36
CA ASN A 128 8.29 -20.90 8.80
C ASN A 128 9.33 -21.74 8.04
N LYS A 129 9.40 -21.61 6.71
CA LYS A 129 10.39 -22.33 5.89
C LYS A 129 11.83 -21.98 6.28
N ILE A 130 12.11 -20.70 6.54
CA ILE A 130 13.43 -20.26 7.01
C ILE A 130 13.74 -20.87 8.38
N SER A 131 12.76 -20.89 9.29
CA SER A 131 12.90 -21.48 10.62
C SER A 131 13.20 -22.98 10.54
N ASP A 132 12.44 -23.75 9.75
CA ASP A 132 12.64 -25.19 9.55
C ASP A 132 14.03 -25.51 9.00
N TYR A 133 14.50 -24.70 8.05
CA TYR A 133 15.84 -24.82 7.47
C TYR A 133 16.93 -24.57 8.53
N ILE A 134 16.80 -23.51 9.34
CA ILE A 134 17.76 -23.19 10.41
C ILE A 134 17.81 -24.31 11.46
N PHE A 135 16.64 -24.80 11.90
CA PHE A 135 16.56 -25.89 12.86
C PHE A 135 17.22 -27.16 12.33
N THR A 136 16.88 -27.56 11.10
CA THR A 136 17.46 -28.75 10.46
C THR A 136 18.98 -28.65 10.34
N LEU A 137 19.53 -27.50 9.93
CA LEU A 137 20.98 -27.31 9.86
C LEU A 137 21.63 -27.38 11.24
N THR A 138 21.00 -26.80 12.26
CA THR A 138 21.50 -26.83 13.64
C THR A 138 21.54 -28.25 14.19
N GLU A 139 20.51 -29.07 13.95
CA GLU A 139 20.49 -30.50 14.32
C GLU A 139 21.59 -31.30 13.64
N ASN A 140 22.00 -30.90 12.44
CA ASN A 140 23.12 -31.49 11.69
C ASN A 140 24.48 -30.85 12.03
N GLY A 141 24.56 -30.03 13.09
CA GLY A 141 25.81 -29.42 13.55
C GLY A 141 26.33 -28.25 12.70
N ILE A 142 25.50 -27.73 11.77
CA ILE A 142 25.86 -26.61 10.90
C ILE A 142 25.34 -25.31 11.52
N ASN A 143 26.26 -24.45 11.95
CA ASN A 143 25.92 -23.16 12.57
C ASN A 143 25.75 -22.06 11.49
N ILE A 144 24.56 -21.46 11.42
CA ILE A 144 24.25 -20.37 10.49
C ILE A 144 24.36 -19.04 11.23
N ARG A 145 25.18 -18.13 10.71
CA ARG A 145 25.15 -16.73 11.15
C ARG A 145 24.01 -16.01 10.46
N LEU A 146 22.96 -15.69 11.22
CA LEU A 146 21.91 -14.80 10.73
C LEU A 146 22.46 -13.38 10.53
N PRO A 147 21.98 -12.64 9.52
CA PRO A 147 22.32 -11.23 9.37
C PRO A 147 22.00 -10.49 10.67
N GLN A 148 23.00 -9.81 11.23
CA GLN A 148 22.81 -8.92 12.37
C GLN A 148 21.99 -7.73 11.87
N ILE A 149 20.82 -7.48 12.48
CA ILE A 149 20.05 -6.28 12.19
C ILE A 149 20.79 -5.11 12.84
N PRO A 150 21.15 -4.05 12.10
CA PRO A 150 21.71 -2.84 12.70
C PRO A 150 20.73 -2.31 13.77
N GLN A 151 21.25 -2.04 14.97
CA GLN A 151 20.47 -1.46 16.07
C GLN A 151 20.05 -0.02 15.75
#